data_AF-A0A9W7DB97-F1
#
_entry.id   AF-A0A9W7DB97-F1
#
_cell.length_a   1.000
_cell.length_b   1.000
_cell.length_c   1.000
_cell.angle_alpha   90.00
_cell.angle_beta   90.00
_cell.angle_gamma   90.00
#
_symmetry.space_group_name_H-M   'P 1'
#
loop_
_entity.id
_entity.type
_entity.pdbx_description
1 polymer ?
#
loop_
_entity_poly.entity_id
_entity_poly.type
_entity_poly.pdbx_seq_one_letter_code
_entity_poly.pdbx_strand_id
1 'polypeptide(L)'
;MYLQKRDMNIASAARLVDQVLKEFTEMELGGCDEDDEASFGAIWNRSVRFCESITADGGEPIAPNKKDEWRRRGLRSRRKGRPGIPDADASNDCPRITQEEYYRSEVYNKILNDIIRELHLRFGSGMIRLMELCGSVSPRGNFCRWNEKHIKTIAADYYAIDFEGSLDNLESEAKCFGSMAKRIDDFSQLATTEDLCATMIQHDMDRTYPMLYRLVCLVCVLPVASAGVERSFSAMKQDKIRLRTTLGDAWLSNLLLLTLESDLTKTID
;
A
#
# COMPACT_ATOMS: atom_id res chain seq x y z
N MET A 1 2.78 -18.70 3.40
CA MET A 1 1.97 -18.32 2.23
C MET A 1 2.31 -16.88 1.85
N TYR A 2 3.06 -16.67 0.77
CA TYR A 2 3.44 -15.32 0.32
C TYR A 2 2.20 -14.62 -0.27
N LEU A 3 1.92 -13.38 0.16
CA LEU A 3 0.81 -12.56 -0.36
C LEU A 3 1.09 -12.03 -1.77
N GLN A 4 2.34 -12.10 -2.22
CA GLN A 4 2.74 -11.72 -3.56
C GLN A 4 2.67 -12.96 -4.46
N LYS A 5 1.88 -12.90 -5.54
CA LYS A 5 1.96 -13.91 -6.60
C LYS A 5 3.41 -13.95 -7.08
N ARG A 6 4.01 -15.15 -7.16
CA ARG A 6 5.39 -15.35 -7.66
C ARG A 6 5.61 -14.72 -9.04
N ASP A 7 4.55 -14.62 -9.83
CA ASP A 7 4.61 -14.04 -11.17
C ASP A 7 4.60 -12.50 -11.18
N MET A 8 4.40 -11.81 -10.05
CA MET A 8 4.25 -10.36 -10.04
C MET A 8 5.60 -9.66 -9.85
N ASN A 9 6.09 -9.04 -10.94
CA ASN A 9 7.29 -8.21 -10.95
C ASN A 9 7.02 -6.90 -10.17
N ILE A 10 8.04 -6.38 -9.51
CA ILE A 10 8.06 -5.08 -8.81
C ILE A 10 7.54 -3.96 -9.73
N ALA A 11 7.94 -3.95 -11.01
CA ALA A 11 7.47 -2.95 -11.97
C ALA A 11 6.04 -3.18 -12.48
N SER A 12 5.46 -4.37 -12.31
CA SER A 12 4.01 -4.57 -12.49
C SER A 12 3.24 -4.15 -11.25
N ALA A 13 3.79 -4.39 -10.05
CA ALA A 13 3.20 -3.94 -8.80
C ALA A 13 3.12 -2.40 -8.75
N ALA A 14 4.16 -1.69 -9.20
CA ALA A 14 4.16 -0.24 -9.30
C ALA A 14 3.01 0.29 -10.18
N ARG A 15 2.81 -0.32 -11.37
CA ARG A 15 1.73 0.05 -12.28
C ARG A 15 0.35 -0.24 -11.72
N LEU A 16 0.19 -1.34 -10.98
CA LEU A 16 -1.07 -1.63 -10.30
C LEU A 16 -1.37 -0.59 -9.22
N VAL A 17 -0.36 -0.19 -8.43
CA VAL A 17 -0.53 0.86 -7.42
C VAL A 17 -0.92 2.19 -8.08
N ASP A 18 -0.25 2.57 -9.17
CA ASP A 18 -0.57 3.80 -9.91
C ASP A 18 -1.98 3.78 -10.50
N GLN A 19 -2.38 2.64 -11.10
CA GLN A 19 -3.74 2.47 -11.61
C GLN A 19 -4.78 2.56 -10.49
N VAL A 20 -4.55 1.89 -9.36
CA VAL A 20 -5.46 1.92 -8.20
C VAL A 20 -5.55 3.34 -7.62
N LEU A 21 -4.44 4.07 -7.54
CA LEU A 21 -4.44 5.47 -7.11
C LEU A 21 -5.24 6.34 -8.07
N LYS A 22 -5.08 6.13 -9.38
CA LYS A 22 -5.84 6.85 -10.41
C LYS A 22 -7.34 6.57 -10.29
N GLU A 23 -7.74 5.31 -10.20
CA GLU A 23 -9.15 4.90 -10.03
C GLU A 23 -9.75 5.50 -8.75
N PHE A 24 -9.04 5.46 -7.62
CA PHE A 24 -9.53 6.05 -6.38
C PHE A 24 -9.59 7.58 -6.42
N THR A 25 -8.67 8.24 -7.12
CA THR A 25 -8.69 9.70 -7.29
C THR A 25 -9.83 10.12 -8.23
N GLU A 26 -10.12 9.33 -9.26
CA GLU A 26 -11.30 9.51 -10.12
C GLU A 26 -12.59 9.35 -9.31
N MET A 27 -12.67 8.36 -8.41
CA MET A 27 -13.79 8.22 -7.47
C MET A 27 -13.91 9.40 -6.47
N GLU A 28 -12.83 10.12 -6.18
CA GLU A 28 -12.84 11.33 -5.32
C GLU A 28 -13.25 12.59 -6.10
N LEU A 29 -12.81 12.73 -7.36
CA LEU A 29 -13.10 13.88 -8.24
C LEU A 29 -14.49 13.82 -8.88
N GLY A 30 -15.09 12.63 -8.97
CA GLY A 30 -16.47 12.36 -9.38
C GLY A 30 -17.58 12.91 -8.47
N GLY A 31 -17.29 14.00 -7.76
CA GLY A 31 -18.21 14.65 -6.83
C GLY A 31 -19.23 15.59 -7.48
N CYS A 32 -19.20 15.78 -8.82
CA CYS A 32 -20.00 16.79 -9.50
C CYS A 32 -20.83 16.31 -10.71
N ASP A 33 -20.58 15.12 -11.26
CA ASP A 33 -21.34 14.60 -12.40
C ASP A 33 -22.28 13.48 -11.95
N GLU A 34 -23.52 13.52 -12.46
CA GLU A 34 -24.63 12.63 -12.10
C GLU A 34 -24.37 11.13 -12.37
N ASP A 35 -23.26 10.78 -13.05
CA ASP A 35 -22.90 9.42 -13.45
C ASP A 35 -22.03 8.63 -12.44
N ASP A 36 -21.53 9.25 -11.36
CA ASP A 36 -20.75 8.58 -10.30
C ASP A 36 -21.59 7.72 -9.33
N GLU A 37 -22.89 7.59 -9.64
CA GLU A 37 -23.82 6.70 -8.97
C GLU A 37 -23.49 5.22 -9.18
N ALA A 38 -22.54 4.88 -10.07
CA ALA A 38 -22.15 3.50 -10.33
C ALA A 38 -21.35 2.85 -9.18
N SER A 39 -20.36 3.53 -8.59
CA SER A 39 -19.43 2.91 -7.63
C SER A 39 -19.97 2.92 -6.20
N PHE A 40 -20.32 4.11 -5.69
CA PHE A 40 -20.96 4.22 -4.38
C PHE A 40 -22.36 3.60 -4.42
N GLY A 41 -23.15 3.84 -5.47
CA GLY A 41 -24.48 3.26 -5.60
C GLY A 41 -24.46 1.74 -5.70
N ALA A 42 -23.47 1.10 -6.33
CA ALA A 42 -23.34 -0.36 -6.30
C ALA A 42 -23.04 -0.90 -4.89
N ILE A 43 -22.12 -0.26 -4.15
CA ILE A 43 -21.79 -0.65 -2.77
C ILE A 43 -22.99 -0.40 -1.85
N TRP A 44 -23.67 0.74 -2.03
CA TRP A 44 -24.87 1.12 -1.31
C TRP A 44 -26.01 0.13 -1.56
N ASN A 45 -26.36 -0.13 -2.82
CA ASN A 45 -27.40 -1.09 -3.20
C ASN A 45 -27.10 -2.50 -2.70
N ARG A 46 -25.82 -2.93 -2.72
CA ARG A 46 -25.42 -4.22 -2.14
C ARG A 46 -25.60 -4.24 -0.62
N SER A 47 -25.27 -3.13 0.05
CA SER A 47 -25.44 -2.99 1.50
C SER A 47 -26.91 -2.95 1.90
N VAL A 48 -27.75 -2.24 1.13
CA VAL A 48 -29.20 -2.20 1.30
C VAL A 48 -29.80 -3.58 1.13
N ARG A 49 -29.49 -4.30 0.03
CA ARG A 49 -29.94 -5.69 -0.18
C ARG A 49 -29.51 -6.64 0.94
N PHE A 50 -28.28 -6.47 1.44
CA PHE A 50 -27.78 -7.26 2.57
C PHE A 50 -28.60 -6.98 3.84
N CYS A 51 -28.86 -5.71 4.16
CA CYS A 51 -29.73 -5.34 5.26
C CYS A 51 -31.15 -5.90 5.08
N GLU A 52 -31.75 -5.77 3.90
CA GLU A 52 -33.07 -6.34 3.59
C GLU A 52 -33.12 -7.85 3.80
N SER A 53 -32.04 -8.58 3.43
CA SER A 53 -31.98 -10.03 3.62
C SER A 53 -31.87 -10.50 5.07
N ILE A 54 -31.36 -9.66 5.98
CA ILE A 54 -31.22 -9.96 7.41
C ILE A 54 -32.43 -9.45 8.20
N THR A 55 -33.05 -8.37 7.72
CA THR A 55 -34.11 -7.64 8.43
C THR A 55 -35.47 -8.02 7.87
N ALA A 56 -35.94 -9.24 8.15
CA ALA A 56 -37.31 -9.65 7.79
C ALA A 56 -38.41 -8.83 8.52
N ASP A 57 -38.05 -8.04 9.54
CA ASP A 57 -38.97 -7.26 10.39
C ASP A 57 -38.86 -5.72 10.27
N GLY A 58 -38.27 -5.18 9.20
CA GLY A 58 -38.39 -3.74 8.89
C GLY A 58 -37.66 -2.78 9.85
N GLY A 59 -36.51 -3.19 10.41
CA GLY A 59 -35.66 -2.30 11.20
C GLY A 59 -34.94 -1.25 10.36
N GLU A 60 -35.09 0.03 10.70
CA GLU A 60 -34.39 1.13 10.04
C GLU A 60 -32.88 1.10 10.37
N PRO A 61 -31.99 1.40 9.42
CA PRO A 61 -30.55 1.42 9.68
C PRO A 61 -30.17 2.58 10.61
N ILE A 62 -29.52 2.27 11.72
CA ILE A 62 -29.14 3.23 12.76
C ILE A 62 -27.85 3.96 12.37
N ALA A 63 -27.80 5.28 12.54
CA ALA A 63 -26.58 6.06 12.34
C ALA A 63 -25.47 5.64 13.33
N PRO A 64 -24.21 5.44 12.89
CA PRO A 64 -23.16 4.87 13.75
C PRO A 64 -22.81 5.71 14.99
N ASN A 65 -23.21 7.00 15.03
CA ASN A 65 -22.80 7.88 16.11
C ASN A 65 -23.66 9.16 16.25
N LYS A 66 -24.93 9.02 16.65
CA LYS A 66 -25.74 9.96 17.47
C LYS A 66 -27.22 9.59 17.42
N LYS A 67 -27.97 9.93 18.49
CA LYS A 67 -29.44 9.97 18.52
C LYS A 67 -29.97 10.56 17.21
N ASP A 68 -30.51 9.71 16.34
CA ASP A 68 -31.46 9.91 15.23
C ASP A 68 -31.34 11.17 14.34
N GLU A 69 -30.24 11.90 14.42
CA GLU A 69 -30.08 13.18 13.73
C GLU A 69 -28.94 13.10 12.71
N TRP A 70 -29.34 12.85 11.47
CA TRP A 70 -28.53 12.96 10.24
C TRP A 70 -28.17 14.45 9.94
N ARG A 71 -27.57 15.17 10.89
CA ARG A 71 -27.19 16.58 10.75
C ARG A 71 -25.71 16.74 10.44
N ARG A 72 -25.36 17.58 9.45
CA ARG A 72 -23.99 18.09 9.27
C ARG A 72 -23.52 18.76 10.56
N ARG A 73 -22.32 18.44 11.05
CA ARG A 73 -21.67 19.18 12.14
C ARG A 73 -21.31 20.59 11.64
N GLY A 74 -22.27 21.51 11.66
CA GLY A 74 -22.01 22.93 11.44
C GLY A 74 -21.08 23.46 12.53
N LEU A 75 -20.07 24.24 12.14
CA LEU A 75 -19.32 25.11 13.06
C LEU A 75 -20.36 25.93 13.83
N ARG A 76 -20.55 25.64 15.14
CA ARG A 76 -21.34 26.52 16.00
C ARG A 76 -20.56 27.82 16.14
N SER A 77 -20.83 28.77 15.24
CA SER A 77 -20.39 30.15 15.41
C SER A 77 -21.06 30.68 16.68
N ARG A 78 -20.30 30.74 17.77
CA ARG A 78 -20.72 31.26 19.06
C ARG A 78 -20.85 32.79 18.96
N ARG A 79 -21.82 33.29 18.20
CA ARG A 79 -22.22 34.70 18.28
C ARG A 79 -23.00 34.89 19.59
N LYS A 80 -22.32 35.34 20.64
CA LYS A 80 -22.97 35.90 21.83
C LYS A 80 -23.80 37.10 21.37
N GLY A 81 -25.13 36.97 21.40
CA GLY A 81 -26.06 38.02 21.04
C GLY A 81 -25.99 39.23 21.98
N ARG A 82 -26.11 40.42 21.39
CA ARG A 82 -26.34 41.70 22.07
C ARG A 82 -27.85 41.84 22.34
N PRO A 83 -28.32 42.32 23.50
CA PRO A 83 -29.75 42.36 23.80
C PRO A 83 -30.47 43.44 22.97
N GLY A 84 -31.60 43.11 22.34
CA GLY A 84 -32.56 44.10 21.84
C GLY A 84 -32.98 44.05 20.36
N ILE A 85 -32.69 42.99 19.62
CA ILE A 85 -33.25 42.79 18.27
C ILE A 85 -34.24 41.62 18.37
N PRO A 86 -35.52 41.77 17.98
CA PRO A 86 -36.45 40.65 17.96
C PRO A 86 -35.89 39.57 17.03
N ASP A 87 -35.86 38.34 17.53
CA ASP A 87 -35.41 37.17 16.79
C ASP A 87 -36.25 37.07 15.51
N ALA A 88 -35.65 37.45 14.38
CA ALA A 88 -36.17 37.03 13.09
C ALA A 88 -36.09 35.51 13.10
N ASP A 89 -37.23 34.84 12.91
CA ASP A 89 -37.34 33.39 12.74
C ASP A 89 -36.26 32.91 11.78
N ALA A 90 -35.13 32.50 12.34
CA ALA A 90 -34.17 31.67 11.65
C ALA A 90 -34.84 30.30 11.61
N SER A 91 -35.64 30.10 10.55
CA SER A 91 -36.04 28.77 10.10
C SER A 91 -34.82 27.87 10.20
N ASN A 92 -34.82 27.04 11.24
CA ASN A 92 -33.70 26.20 11.63
C ASN A 92 -33.66 24.94 10.74
N ASP A 93 -34.06 25.10 9.48
CA ASP A 93 -34.06 24.08 8.44
C ASP A 93 -32.61 23.94 7.96
N CYS A 94 -31.79 23.31 8.81
CA CYS A 94 -30.68 22.53 8.28
C CYS A 94 -31.31 21.47 7.37
N PRO A 95 -30.98 21.41 6.07
CA PRO A 95 -31.55 20.41 5.18
C PRO A 95 -31.35 19.03 5.81
N ARG A 96 -32.44 18.28 5.97
CA ARG A 96 -32.40 16.87 6.36
C ARG A 96 -31.60 16.13 5.30
N ILE A 97 -30.40 15.72 5.65
CA ILE A 97 -29.50 14.97 4.77
C ILE A 97 -30.09 13.58 4.64
N THR A 98 -30.17 13.07 3.41
CA THR A 98 -30.63 11.69 3.20
C THR A 98 -29.64 10.72 3.85
N GLN A 99 -30.11 9.55 4.26
CA GLN A 99 -29.24 8.53 4.85
C GLN A 99 -28.05 8.20 3.92
N GLU A 100 -28.35 8.13 2.62
CA GLU A 100 -27.39 7.92 1.56
C GLU A 100 -26.30 9.00 1.50
N GLU A 101 -26.68 10.29 1.52
CA GLU A 101 -25.74 11.40 1.56
C GLU A 101 -24.84 11.41 2.81
N TYR A 102 -25.37 10.99 3.96
CA TYR A 102 -24.56 10.86 5.18
C TYR A 102 -23.50 9.77 5.03
N TYR A 103 -23.88 8.57 4.59
CA TYR A 103 -22.91 7.48 4.38
C TYR A 103 -21.92 7.81 3.27
N ARG A 104 -22.34 8.51 2.21
CA ARG A 104 -21.45 9.00 1.16
C ARG A 104 -20.40 9.96 1.70
N SER A 105 -20.81 10.97 2.46
CA SER A 105 -19.91 12.03 2.93
C SER A 105 -19.07 11.67 4.16
N GLU A 106 -19.66 11.09 5.21
CA GLU A 106 -19.00 10.89 6.50
C GLU A 106 -18.28 9.52 6.61
N VAL A 107 -18.66 8.55 5.77
CA VAL A 107 -18.11 7.19 5.81
C VAL A 107 -17.32 6.88 4.54
N TYR A 108 -17.98 6.84 3.37
CA TYR A 108 -17.36 6.42 2.11
C TYR A 108 -16.22 7.35 1.70
N ASN A 109 -16.49 8.65 1.52
CA ASN A 109 -15.46 9.61 1.12
C ASN A 109 -14.33 9.70 2.16
N LYS A 110 -14.65 9.62 3.45
CA LYS A 110 -13.63 9.65 4.50
C LYS A 110 -12.70 8.44 4.44
N ILE A 111 -13.26 7.24 4.28
CA ILE A 111 -12.47 6.01 4.14
C ILE A 111 -11.67 6.03 2.84
N LEU A 112 -12.27 6.47 1.73
CA LEU A 112 -11.61 6.61 0.44
C LEU A 112 -10.39 7.55 0.56
N ASN A 113 -10.57 8.71 1.18
CA ASN A 113 -9.51 9.69 1.37
C ASN A 113 -8.42 9.17 2.32
N ASP A 114 -8.79 8.44 3.37
CA ASP A 114 -7.82 7.77 4.24
C ASP A 114 -7.02 6.71 3.45
N ILE A 115 -7.66 5.91 2.60
CA ILE A 115 -6.97 4.92 1.74
C ILE A 115 -6.02 5.61 0.76
N ILE A 116 -6.47 6.64 0.05
CA ILE A 116 -5.66 7.41 -0.90
C ILE A 116 -4.46 8.03 -0.18
N ARG A 117 -4.67 8.62 1.01
CA ARG A 117 -3.60 9.21 1.80
C ARG A 117 -2.57 8.17 2.23
N GLU A 118 -3.02 7.03 2.76
CA GLU A 118 -2.11 5.95 3.17
C GLU A 118 -1.35 5.37 1.98
N LEU A 119 -2.00 5.23 0.81
CA LEU A 119 -1.33 4.79 -0.42
C LEU A 119 -0.26 5.80 -0.86
N HIS A 120 -0.54 7.10 -0.84
CA HIS A 120 0.47 8.13 -1.16
C HIS A 120 1.60 8.19 -0.13
N LEU A 121 1.32 7.97 1.17
CA LEU A 121 2.35 7.93 2.20
C LEU A 121 3.28 6.72 2.04
N ARG A 122 2.74 5.56 1.63
CA ARG A 122 3.49 4.31 1.46
C ARG A 122 4.20 4.23 0.12
N PHE A 123 3.53 4.64 -0.95
CA PHE A 123 4.02 4.63 -2.32
C PHE A 123 4.15 6.07 -2.82
N GLY A 124 4.99 6.85 -2.14
CA GLY A 124 5.35 8.19 -2.62
C GLY A 124 5.96 8.13 -4.03
N SER A 125 5.95 9.27 -4.73
CA SER A 125 6.48 9.38 -6.10
C SER A 125 7.90 8.82 -6.25
N GLY A 126 8.76 9.00 -5.24
CA GLY A 126 10.10 8.43 -5.20
C GLY A 126 10.13 6.90 -5.16
N MET A 127 9.23 6.27 -4.39
CA MET A 127 9.13 4.81 -4.27
C MET A 127 8.57 4.18 -5.54
N ILE A 128 7.53 4.77 -6.14
CA ILE A 128 6.97 4.31 -7.42
C ILE A 128 8.05 4.36 -8.50
N ARG A 129 8.77 5.48 -8.60
CA ARG A 129 9.89 5.61 -9.54
C ARG A 129 11.00 4.60 -9.28
N LEU A 130 11.35 4.34 -8.02
CA LEU A 130 12.32 3.29 -7.67
C LEU A 130 11.85 1.91 -8.15
N MET A 131 10.59 1.55 -7.89
CA MET A 131 10.02 0.27 -8.30
C MET A 131 9.97 0.11 -9.83
N GLU A 132 9.69 1.19 -10.57
CA GLU A 132 9.77 1.21 -12.03
C GLU A 132 11.19 0.98 -12.53
N LEU A 133 12.17 1.68 -11.94
CA LEU A 133 13.59 1.51 -12.26
C LEU A 133 14.06 0.09 -11.94
N CYS A 134 13.64 -0.50 -10.82
CA CYS A 134 13.90 -1.90 -10.46
C CYS A 134 13.40 -2.89 -11.53
N GLY A 135 12.38 -2.49 -12.32
CA GLY A 135 11.93 -3.24 -13.48
C GLY A 135 12.99 -3.48 -14.56
N SER A 136 14.06 -2.67 -14.59
CA SER A 136 15.19 -2.85 -15.51
C SER A 136 16.10 -4.02 -15.13
N VAL A 137 16.09 -4.44 -13.87
CA VAL A 137 16.90 -5.55 -13.34
C VAL A 137 16.21 -6.90 -13.54
N SER A 138 14.91 -6.91 -13.87
CA SER A 138 14.12 -8.13 -14.05
C SER A 138 14.62 -8.95 -15.25
N PRO A 139 14.85 -10.27 -15.08
CA PRO A 139 15.38 -11.12 -16.16
C PRO A 139 14.34 -11.48 -17.25
N ARG A 140 13.05 -11.22 -16.99
CA ARG A 140 11.94 -11.52 -17.91
C ARG A 140 12.20 -11.10 -19.36
N GLY A 141 11.81 -11.98 -20.27
CA GLY A 141 11.89 -11.74 -21.71
C GLY A 141 13.34 -11.61 -22.18
N ASN A 142 14.24 -12.43 -21.60
CA ASN A 142 15.68 -12.38 -21.88
C ASN A 142 16.27 -10.97 -21.70
N PHE A 143 16.03 -10.38 -20.52
CA PHE A 143 16.56 -9.06 -20.16
C PHE A 143 16.14 -7.94 -21.13
N CYS A 144 14.93 -8.00 -21.70
CA CYS A 144 14.45 -7.02 -22.68
C CYS A 144 14.33 -5.59 -22.12
N ARG A 145 14.16 -5.45 -20.80
CA ARG A 145 14.07 -4.15 -20.10
C ARG A 145 15.39 -3.70 -19.49
N TRP A 146 16.47 -4.45 -19.71
CA TRP A 146 17.79 -4.14 -19.15
C TRP A 146 18.30 -2.79 -19.62
N ASN A 147 18.60 -1.93 -18.67
CA ASN A 147 19.12 -0.60 -18.94
C ASN A 147 20.14 -0.21 -17.87
N GLU A 148 21.40 -0.17 -18.29
CA GLU A 148 22.55 0.16 -17.45
C GLU A 148 22.44 1.55 -16.82
N LYS A 149 21.84 2.51 -17.54
CA LYS A 149 21.63 3.86 -17.01
C LYS A 149 20.64 3.83 -15.85
N HIS A 150 19.55 3.07 -15.97
CA HIS A 150 18.57 2.93 -14.89
C HIS A 150 19.18 2.22 -13.68
N ILE A 151 20.00 1.18 -13.91
CA ILE A 151 20.77 0.49 -12.87
C ILE A 151 21.68 1.48 -12.11
N LYS A 152 22.41 2.34 -12.83
CA LYS A 152 23.24 3.40 -12.24
C LYS A 152 22.39 4.42 -11.46
N THR A 153 21.23 4.81 -11.99
CA THR A 153 20.30 5.73 -11.31
C THR A 153 19.79 5.15 -9.99
N ILE A 154 19.46 3.85 -9.92
CA ILE A 154 19.04 3.21 -8.67
C ILE A 154 20.15 3.33 -7.61
N ALA A 155 21.38 2.98 -7.99
CA ALA A 155 22.52 3.03 -7.08
C ALA A 155 22.87 4.46 -6.65
N ALA A 156 22.85 5.43 -7.57
CA ALA A 156 23.24 6.81 -7.30
C ALA A 156 22.18 7.57 -6.48
N ASP A 157 20.89 7.44 -6.83
CA ASP A 157 19.84 8.29 -6.26
C ASP A 157 19.23 7.69 -4.98
N TYR A 158 19.19 6.36 -4.85
CA TYR A 158 18.49 5.67 -3.75
C TYR A 158 19.42 4.91 -2.80
N TYR A 159 20.60 4.50 -3.26
CA TYR A 159 21.54 3.67 -2.50
C TYR A 159 22.96 4.24 -2.50
N ALA A 160 23.10 5.57 -2.47
CA ALA A 160 24.39 6.25 -2.58
C ALA A 160 25.44 5.76 -1.55
N ILE A 161 24.99 5.44 -0.33
CA ILE A 161 25.83 4.92 0.76
C ILE A 161 26.35 3.52 0.44
N ASP A 162 25.55 2.67 -0.20
CA ASP A 162 25.93 1.29 -0.51
C ASP A 162 26.91 1.21 -1.69
N PHE A 163 26.93 2.22 -2.58
CA PHE A 163 27.70 2.24 -3.83
C PHE A 163 28.72 3.38 -3.93
N GLU A 164 29.07 4.00 -2.80
CA GLU A 164 30.03 5.10 -2.77
C GLU A 164 31.36 4.71 -3.43
N GLY A 165 31.83 5.53 -4.39
CA GLY A 165 33.05 5.28 -5.15
C GLY A 165 33.02 4.07 -6.11
N SER A 166 31.90 3.35 -6.21
CA SER A 166 31.79 2.09 -6.97
C SER A 166 30.80 2.16 -8.14
N LEU A 167 30.23 3.34 -8.43
CA LEU A 167 29.23 3.53 -9.49
C LEU A 167 29.75 3.20 -10.89
N ASP A 168 31.02 3.52 -11.18
CA ASP A 168 31.61 3.23 -12.49
C ASP A 168 31.94 1.74 -12.65
N ASN A 169 32.29 1.06 -11.55
CA ASN A 169 32.44 -0.39 -11.52
C ASN A 169 31.08 -1.06 -11.76
N LEU A 170 30.02 -0.61 -11.09
CA LEU A 170 28.66 -1.10 -11.30
C LEU A 170 28.20 -0.94 -12.75
N GLU A 171 28.46 0.21 -13.38
CA GLU A 171 28.11 0.43 -14.78
C GLU A 171 28.85 -0.53 -15.72
N SER A 172 30.14 -0.77 -15.45
CA SER A 172 30.99 -1.69 -16.20
C SER A 172 30.55 -3.14 -16.04
N GLU A 173 30.25 -3.55 -14.81
CA GLU A 173 29.72 -4.88 -14.47
C GLU A 173 28.35 -5.09 -15.13
N ALA A 174 27.44 -4.12 -15.07
CA ALA A 174 26.11 -4.20 -15.66
C ALA A 174 26.16 -4.32 -17.20
N LYS A 175 27.10 -3.64 -17.85
CA LYS A 175 27.37 -3.78 -19.30
C LYS A 175 27.81 -5.19 -19.65
N CYS A 176 28.83 -5.67 -18.94
CA CYS A 176 29.40 -6.98 -19.18
C CYS A 176 28.37 -8.08 -18.94
N PHE A 177 27.69 -8.04 -17.79
CA PHE A 177 26.64 -8.98 -17.42
C PHE A 177 25.48 -8.96 -18.41
N GLY A 178 24.96 -7.79 -18.79
CA GLY A 178 23.83 -7.69 -19.72
C GLY A 178 24.12 -8.30 -21.09
N SER A 179 25.37 -8.21 -21.57
CA SER A 179 25.80 -8.86 -22.81
C SER A 179 25.96 -10.37 -22.69
N MET A 180 26.44 -10.83 -21.52
CA MET A 180 26.71 -12.24 -21.24
C MET A 180 25.41 -13.01 -20.91
N ALA A 181 24.53 -12.45 -20.10
CA ALA A 181 23.24 -13.04 -19.72
C ALA A 181 22.34 -13.31 -20.94
N LYS A 182 22.44 -12.51 -22.00
CA LYS A 182 21.71 -12.74 -23.27
C LYS A 182 22.24 -13.91 -24.09
N ARG A 183 23.46 -14.40 -23.81
CA ARG A 183 24.14 -15.47 -24.56
C ARG A 183 24.08 -16.82 -23.85
N ILE A 184 23.80 -16.83 -22.55
CA ILE A 184 23.76 -18.05 -21.74
C ILE A 184 22.29 -18.49 -21.62
N ASP A 185 22.02 -19.75 -21.99
CA ASP A 185 20.66 -20.29 -22.01
C ASP A 185 20.01 -20.34 -20.62
N ASP A 186 20.79 -20.55 -19.56
CA ASP A 186 20.31 -20.58 -18.16
C ASP A 186 19.60 -19.28 -17.75
N PHE A 187 19.98 -18.15 -18.36
CA PHE A 187 19.42 -16.84 -18.09
C PHE A 187 18.21 -16.51 -18.97
N SER A 188 17.97 -17.28 -20.04
CA SER A 188 16.95 -16.98 -21.05
C SER A 188 15.51 -17.18 -20.56
N GLN A 189 15.27 -18.11 -19.62
CA GLN A 189 13.94 -18.49 -19.13
C GLN A 189 13.65 -17.99 -17.71
N LEU A 190 14.49 -17.13 -17.14
CA LEU A 190 14.30 -16.64 -15.77
C LEU A 190 13.10 -15.67 -15.68
N ALA A 191 12.20 -15.95 -14.75
CA ALA A 191 10.96 -15.19 -14.57
C ALA A 191 11.01 -14.22 -13.39
N THR A 192 11.77 -14.54 -12.34
CA THR A 192 11.82 -13.75 -11.10
C THR A 192 13.23 -13.26 -10.78
N THR A 193 13.30 -12.17 -9.99
CA THR A 193 14.58 -11.65 -9.49
C THR A 193 15.20 -12.57 -8.44
N GLU A 194 14.40 -13.40 -7.76
CA GLU A 194 14.89 -14.46 -6.86
C GLU A 194 15.64 -15.54 -7.64
N ASP A 195 15.07 -16.01 -8.77
CA ASP A 195 15.74 -16.97 -9.67
C ASP A 195 17.03 -16.37 -10.25
N LEU A 196 17.05 -15.05 -10.53
CA LEU A 196 18.25 -14.34 -10.94
C LEU A 196 19.33 -14.35 -9.85
N CYS A 197 18.98 -14.04 -8.60
CA CYS A 197 19.93 -14.15 -7.49
C CYS A 197 20.50 -15.58 -7.37
N ALA A 198 19.63 -16.59 -7.45
CA ALA A 198 20.04 -17.98 -7.31
C ALA A 198 20.98 -18.42 -8.45
N THR A 199 20.68 -18.06 -9.69
CA THR A 199 21.53 -18.40 -10.85
C THR A 199 22.86 -17.65 -10.82
N MET A 200 22.90 -16.40 -10.36
CA MET A 200 24.16 -15.68 -10.16
C MET A 200 25.10 -16.39 -9.18
N ILE A 201 24.56 -16.97 -8.09
CA ILE A 201 25.36 -17.74 -7.12
C ILE A 201 25.84 -19.05 -7.75
N GLN A 202 25.00 -19.75 -8.51
CA GLN A 202 25.36 -21.02 -9.15
C GLN A 202 26.54 -20.90 -10.12
N HIS A 203 26.69 -19.73 -10.76
CA HIS A 203 27.76 -19.44 -11.71
C HIS A 203 28.95 -18.66 -11.09
N ASP A 204 29.05 -18.59 -9.75
CA ASP A 204 30.08 -17.81 -9.04
C ASP A 204 30.16 -16.33 -9.48
N MET A 205 29.02 -15.79 -9.93
CA MET A 205 28.90 -14.42 -10.43
C MET A 205 28.76 -13.40 -9.30
N ASP A 206 28.50 -13.85 -8.07
CA ASP A 206 28.57 -13.03 -6.85
C ASP A 206 29.99 -12.47 -6.63
N ARG A 207 31.02 -13.23 -7.02
CA ARG A 207 32.44 -12.80 -6.95
C ARG A 207 32.89 -12.06 -8.19
N THR A 208 32.35 -12.42 -9.35
CA THR A 208 32.74 -11.85 -10.64
C THR A 208 32.10 -10.47 -10.86
N TYR A 209 30.87 -10.28 -10.38
CA TYR A 209 30.10 -9.04 -10.48
C TYR A 209 29.52 -8.63 -9.11
N PRO A 210 30.38 -8.29 -8.13
CA PRO A 210 29.98 -8.07 -6.75
C PRO A 210 29.06 -6.86 -6.58
N MET A 211 29.27 -5.78 -7.34
CA MET A 211 28.43 -4.58 -7.26
C MET A 211 27.04 -4.87 -7.84
N LEU A 212 27.00 -5.55 -8.98
CA LEU A 212 25.74 -5.93 -9.60
C LEU A 212 24.95 -6.89 -8.71
N TYR A 213 25.59 -7.93 -8.17
CA TYR A 213 24.96 -8.90 -7.28
C TYR A 213 24.35 -8.22 -6.04
N ARG A 214 25.08 -7.27 -5.43
CA ARG A 214 24.57 -6.48 -4.30
C ARG A 214 23.32 -5.69 -4.67
N LEU A 215 23.29 -5.06 -5.85
CA LEU A 215 22.11 -4.34 -6.32
C LEU A 215 20.92 -5.29 -6.54
N VAL A 216 21.13 -6.45 -7.16
CA VAL A 216 20.05 -7.43 -7.37
C VAL A 216 19.49 -7.90 -6.01
N CYS A 217 20.36 -8.12 -5.01
CA CYS A 217 19.93 -8.45 -3.65
C CYS A 217 19.08 -7.33 -3.02
N LEU A 218 19.49 -6.06 -3.15
CA LEU A 218 18.69 -4.92 -2.67
C LEU A 218 17.31 -4.87 -3.32
N VAL A 219 17.24 -5.11 -4.64
CA VAL A 219 15.98 -5.16 -5.39
C VAL A 219 15.08 -6.31 -4.90
N CYS A 220 15.66 -7.46 -4.56
CA CYS A 220 14.91 -8.60 -4.00
C CYS A 220 14.35 -8.31 -2.59
N VAL A 221 15.05 -7.52 -1.78
CA VAL A 221 14.64 -7.20 -0.40
C VAL A 221 13.58 -6.08 -0.36
N LEU A 222 13.59 -5.14 -1.32
CA LEU A 222 12.67 -3.99 -1.37
C LEU A 222 11.18 -4.34 -1.17
N PRO A 223 10.58 -5.31 -1.91
CA PRO A 223 9.17 -5.67 -1.73
C PRO A 223 8.92 -6.45 -0.43
N VAL A 224 9.89 -7.28 -0.04
CA VAL A 224 9.78 -8.19 1.10
C VAL A 224 9.81 -7.42 2.42
N ALA A 225 10.66 -6.39 2.51
CA ALA A 225 10.77 -5.55 3.70
C ALA A 225 9.46 -4.79 3.99
N SER A 226 8.82 -4.21 2.97
CA SER A 226 7.57 -3.46 3.15
C SER A 226 6.43 -4.35 3.68
N ALA A 227 6.18 -5.49 3.03
CA ALA A 227 5.10 -6.39 3.43
C ALA A 227 5.39 -7.23 4.70
N GLY A 228 6.67 -7.46 5.01
CA GLY A 228 7.09 -8.20 6.21
C GLY A 228 6.91 -7.35 7.46
N VAL A 229 7.44 -6.13 7.45
CA VAL A 229 7.38 -5.20 8.59
C VAL A 229 5.92 -4.85 8.91
N GLU A 230 5.07 -4.60 7.93
CA GLU A 230 3.68 -4.25 8.22
C GLU A 230 2.87 -5.39 8.84
N ARG A 231 3.14 -6.64 8.41
CA ARG A 231 2.49 -7.82 9.01
C ARG A 231 2.90 -8.02 10.45
N SER A 232 4.20 -7.90 10.76
CA SER A 232 4.68 -8.04 12.13
C SER A 232 4.16 -6.90 13.02
N PHE A 233 4.12 -5.66 12.52
CA PHE A 233 3.53 -4.54 13.25
C PHE A 233 2.01 -4.68 13.45
N SER A 234 1.29 -5.26 12.48
CA SER A 234 -0.15 -5.53 12.60
C SER A 234 -0.45 -6.61 13.63
N ALA A 235 0.28 -7.74 13.57
CA ALA A 235 0.20 -8.81 14.58
C ALA A 235 0.53 -8.25 15.97
N MET A 236 1.62 -7.49 16.09
CA MET A 236 2.00 -6.81 17.33
C MET A 236 0.90 -5.90 17.86
N LYS A 237 0.24 -5.11 17.00
CA LYS A 237 -0.85 -4.23 17.41
C LYS A 237 -2.04 -5.04 17.93
N GLN A 238 -2.41 -6.13 17.27
CA GLN A 238 -3.49 -7.01 17.70
C GLN A 238 -3.18 -7.66 19.05
N ASP A 239 -1.98 -8.22 19.20
CA ASP A 239 -1.56 -8.86 20.45
C ASP A 239 -1.45 -7.86 21.59
N LYS A 240 -0.89 -6.68 21.32
CA LYS A 240 -0.85 -5.58 22.29
C LYS A 240 -2.25 -5.14 22.71
N ILE A 241 -3.23 -5.07 21.81
CA ILE A 241 -4.61 -4.72 22.18
C ILE A 241 -5.27 -5.82 23.02
N ARG A 242 -5.08 -7.10 22.64
CA ARG A 242 -5.71 -8.25 23.32
C ARG A 242 -5.10 -8.55 24.69
N LEU A 243 -3.80 -8.29 24.87
CA LEU A 243 -3.03 -8.72 26.04
C LEU A 243 -2.69 -7.59 27.03
N ARG A 244 -2.93 -6.32 26.65
CA ARG A 244 -2.58 -5.14 27.48
C ARG A 244 -3.30 -5.07 28.83
N THR A 245 -4.41 -5.77 29.01
CA THR A 245 -5.11 -5.84 30.31
C THR A 245 -4.72 -7.06 31.15
N THR A 246 -3.99 -8.02 30.59
CA THR A 246 -3.72 -9.33 31.21
C THR A 246 -2.25 -9.64 31.44
N LEU A 247 -1.31 -9.03 30.70
CA LEU A 247 0.13 -9.29 30.84
C LEU A 247 0.95 -8.02 31.14
N GLY A 248 1.98 -8.18 31.97
CA GLY A 248 2.97 -7.13 32.23
C GLY A 248 3.89 -6.89 31.03
N ASP A 249 4.44 -5.68 30.93
CA ASP A 249 5.20 -5.20 29.75
C ASP A 249 6.35 -6.13 29.34
N ALA A 250 7.08 -6.71 30.29
CA ALA A 250 8.20 -7.63 30.01
C ALA A 250 7.74 -8.94 29.34
N TRP A 251 6.59 -9.47 29.75
CA TRP A 251 6.02 -10.68 29.14
C TRP A 251 5.47 -10.39 27.75
N LEU A 252 4.86 -9.22 27.57
CA LEU A 252 4.35 -8.78 26.27
C LEU A 252 5.49 -8.60 25.26
N SER A 253 6.62 -8.01 25.67
CA SER A 253 7.82 -7.91 24.82
C SER A 253 8.37 -9.27 24.40
N ASN A 254 8.46 -10.24 25.32
CA ASN A 254 8.96 -11.58 24.98
C ASN A 254 8.02 -12.32 24.03
N LEU A 255 6.69 -12.20 24.23
CA LEU A 255 5.71 -12.80 23.33
C LEU A 255 5.75 -12.16 21.94
N LEU A 256 5.92 -10.84 21.85
CA LEU A 256 6.07 -10.15 20.57
C LEU A 256 7.30 -10.65 19.81
N LEU A 257 8.41 -10.88 20.50
CA LEU A 257 9.61 -11.45 19.90
C LEU A 257 9.36 -12.86 19.34
N LEU A 258 8.61 -13.70 20.06
CA LEU A 258 8.17 -15.01 19.58
C LEU A 258 7.25 -14.93 18.36
N THR A 259 6.35 -13.95 18.30
CA THR A 259 5.45 -13.77 17.14
C THR A 259 6.17 -13.25 15.90
N LEU A 260 7.18 -12.39 16.07
CA LEU A 260 8.07 -11.93 14.99
C LEU A 260 8.87 -13.10 14.41
N GLU A 261 9.44 -13.91 15.30
CA GLU A 261 10.20 -15.12 14.95
C GLU A 261 9.31 -16.35 14.85
N SER A 262 8.04 -16.19 14.47
CA SER A 262 7.08 -17.31 14.46
C SER A 262 7.49 -18.47 13.56
N ASP A 263 8.39 -18.24 12.60
CA ASP A 263 8.96 -19.28 11.75
C ASP A 263 10.00 -20.13 12.49
N LEU A 264 10.70 -19.58 13.49
CA LEU A 264 11.57 -20.30 14.41
C LEU A 264 10.78 -20.97 15.54
N THR A 265 9.66 -20.39 15.99
CA THR A 265 8.86 -21.04 17.05
C THR A 265 8.12 -22.27 16.55
N LYS A 266 7.82 -22.35 15.25
CA LYS A 266 7.20 -23.54 14.63
C LYS A 266 8.13 -24.75 14.59
N THR A 267 9.44 -24.56 14.74
CA THR A 267 10.42 -25.65 14.78
C THR A 267 10.73 -26.12 16.20
N ILE A 268 10.17 -25.44 17.21
CA ILE A 268 10.29 -25.80 18.62
C ILE A 268 8.98 -26.50 19.01
N ASP A 269 9.03 -27.84 19.08
CA ASP A 269 8.00 -28.69 19.68
C ASP A 269 8.18 -28.78 21.20
#